data_AF-A0A525L614-F1
#
_entry.id   AF-A0A525L614-F1
#
_cell.length_a   1.000
_cell.length_b   1.000
_cell.length_c   1.000
_cell.angle_alpha   90.00
_cell.angle_beta   90.00
_cell.angle_gamma   90.00
#
_symmetry.space_group_name_H-M   'P 1'
#
loop_
_entity.id
_entity.type
_entity.pdbx_description
1 polymer ?
#
loop_
_entity_poly.entity_id
_entity_poly.type
_entity_poly.pdbx_seq_one_letter_code
_entity_poly.pdbx_strand_id
1 'polypeptide(L)' 'MSARVRKLIGMVGILVFLTAYVVAVATLGDRLPKLWFVQVLYYSVAGIVWGLPLFPLISWMNRGR' A
#
# COMPACT_ATOMS: atom_id res chain seq x y z
N MET A 1 -23.70 5.40 6.92
CA MET A 1 -23.30 4.23 6.10
C MET A 1 -23.31 2.98 6.97
N SER A 2 -23.87 1.86 6.49
CA SER A 2 -23.80 0.61 7.25
C SER A 2 -22.35 0.11 7.33
N ALA A 3 -22.02 -0.63 8.40
CA ALA A 3 -20.68 -1.20 8.60
C ALA A 3 -20.25 -2.10 7.42
N ARG A 4 -21.21 -2.77 6.75
CA ARG A 4 -20.95 -3.57 5.54
C ARG A 4 -20.47 -2.73 4.36
N VAL A 5 -21.09 -1.59 4.09
CA VAL A 5 -20.72 -0.71 2.96
C VAL A 5 -19.32 -0.13 3.16
N ARG A 6 -18.98 0.32 4.37
CA ARG A 6 -17.62 0.82 4.64
C ARG A 6 -16.55 -0.26 4.49
N LYS A 7 -16.85 -1.52 4.86
CA LYS A 7 -15.92 -2.63 4.65
C LYS A 7 -15.69 -2.90 3.16
N LEU A 8 -16.74 -2.86 2.34
CA LEU A 8 -16.60 -3.00 0.88
C LEU A 8 -15.77 -1.88 0.27
N ILE A 9 -16.08 -0.62 0.61
CA ILE A 9 -15.34 0.55 0.13
C ILE A 9 -13.88 0.49 0.58
N GLY A 10 -13.64 0.15 1.84
CA GLY A 10 -12.28 0.02 2.37
C GLY A 10 -11.50 -1.08 1.66
N MET A 11 -12.10 -2.24 1.43
CA MET A 11 -11.45 -3.34 0.70
C MET A 11 -11.09 -2.95 -0.74
N VAL A 12 -12.02 -2.36 -1.49
CA VAL A 12 -11.76 -1.87 -2.85
C VAL A 12 -10.69 -0.78 -2.84
N GLY A 13 -10.75 0.15 -1.89
CA GLY A 13 -9.75 1.20 -1.71
C GLY A 13 -8.34 0.65 -1.45
N ILE A 14 -8.22 -0.39 -0.62
CA ILE A 14 -6.95 -1.09 -0.36
C ILE A 14 -6.41 -1.70 -1.66
N LEU A 15 -7.25 -2.39 -2.44
CA LEU A 15 -6.83 -3.03 -3.70
C LEU A 15 -6.34 -2.00 -4.73
N VAL A 16 -7.07 -0.89 -4.89
CA VAL A 16 -6.68 0.21 -5.79
C VAL A 16 -5.37 0.84 -5.32
N PHE A 17 -5.24 1.12 -4.03
CA PHE A 17 -4.01 1.66 -3.44
C PHE A 17 -2.82 0.72 -3.67
N LEU A 18 -2.95 -0.57 -3.36
CA LEU A 18 -1.88 -1.55 -3.54
C LEU A 18 -1.47 -1.67 -5.00
N THR A 19 -2.43 -1.68 -5.91
CA THR A 19 -2.15 -1.73 -7.36
C THR A 19 -1.33 -0.52 -7.80
N ALA A 20 -1.78 0.68 -7.44
CA ALA A 20 -1.06 1.92 -7.76
C ALA A 20 0.33 1.96 -7.10
N TYR A 21 0.43 1.50 -5.86
CA TYR A 21 1.68 1.45 -5.11
C TYR A 21 2.71 0.52 -5.77
N VAL A 22 2.31 -0.71 -6.13
CA VAL A 22 3.20 -1.68 -6.78
C VAL A 22 3.67 -1.16 -8.13
N VAL A 23 2.78 -0.56 -8.94
CA VAL A 23 3.16 0.07 -10.22
C VAL A 23 4.17 1.20 -9.99
N ALA A 24 3.95 2.06 -9.00
CA ALA A 24 4.87 3.14 -8.68
C ALA A 24 6.23 2.62 -8.21
N VAL A 25 6.26 1.60 -7.34
CA VAL A 25 7.50 1.00 -6.84
C VAL A 25 8.27 0.29 -7.95
N ALA A 26 7.61 -0.47 -8.81
CA ALA A 26 8.25 -1.15 -9.93
C ALA A 26 8.88 -0.13 -10.91
N THR A 27 8.11 0.88 -11.32
CA THR A 27 8.58 1.91 -12.26
C THR A 27 9.68 2.80 -11.70
N LEU A 28 9.70 3.05 -10.38
CA LEU A 28 10.80 3.74 -9.72
C LEU A 28 12.03 2.83 -9.58
N GLY A 29 11.82 1.55 -9.29
CA GLY A 29 12.89 0.55 -9.21
C GLY A 29 13.69 0.44 -10.50
N ASP A 30 13.03 0.51 -11.66
CA ASP A 30 13.68 0.48 -12.98
C ASP A 30 14.63 1.67 -13.22
N ARG A 31 14.47 2.77 -12.48
CA ARG A 31 15.32 3.97 -12.58
C ARG A 31 16.53 3.91 -11.64
N LEU A 32 16.61 2.92 -10.75
CA LEU A 32 17.71 2.80 -9.80
C LEU A 32 18.98 2.27 -10.47
N PRO A 33 20.17 2.63 -9.95
CA PRO A 33 21.42 1.99 -10.33
C PRO A 33 21.33 0.47 -10.21
N LYS A 34 21.92 -0.27 -11.15
CA LYS A 34 21.98 -1.74 -11.16
C LYS A 34 23.00 -2.28 -10.14
N LEU A 35 22.92 -1.79 -8.91
CA LEU A 35 23.73 -2.21 -7.77
C LEU A 35 22.84 -3.04 -6.85
N TRP A 36 23.28 -4.27 -6.57
CA TRP A 36 22.48 -5.25 -5.81
C TRP A 36 22.03 -4.71 -4.45
N PHE A 37 22.90 -4.01 -3.72
CA PHE A 37 22.60 -3.49 -2.38
C PHE A 37 21.57 -2.34 -2.42
N VAL A 38 21.56 -1.54 -3.48
CA VAL A 38 20.59 -0.45 -3.66
C VAL A 38 19.20 -1.03 -3.90
N GLN A 39 19.10 -2.07 -4.73
CA GLN A 39 17.83 -2.76 -4.97
C GLN A 39 17.32 -3.43 -3.70
N VAL A 40 18.19 -4.12 -2.97
CA VAL A 40 17.83 -4.76 -1.69
C VAL A 40 17.29 -3.73 -0.70
N LEU A 41 18.00 -2.60 -0.50
CA LEU A 41 17.56 -1.57 0.42
C LEU A 41 16.23 -0.94 -0.04
N TYR A 42 16.11 -0.62 -1.32
CA TYR A 42 14.91 -0.01 -1.90
C TYR A 42 13.68 -0.90 -1.73
N TYR A 43 13.75 -2.16 -2.16
CA TYR A 43 12.62 -3.08 -2.07
C TYR A 43 12.30 -3.49 -0.63
N SER A 44 13.30 -3.54 0.25
CA SER A 44 13.06 -3.78 1.68
C SER A 44 12.26 -2.65 2.32
N VAL A 45 12.63 -1.39 2.04
CA VAL A 45 11.89 -0.23 2.55
C VAL A 45 10.51 -0.14 1.92
N ALA A 46 10.40 -0.30 0.59
CA ALA A 46 9.12 -0.29 -0.12
C ALA A 46 8.18 -1.39 0.39
N GLY A 47 8.72 -2.58 0.68
CA GLY A 47 7.95 -3.71 1.22
C GLY A 47 7.37 -3.46 2.63
N ILE A 48 7.86 -2.46 3.36
CA ILE A 48 7.37 -2.12 4.72
C ILE A 48 6.50 -0.86 4.70
N VAL A 49 6.88 0.14 3.90
CA VAL A 49 6.25 1.48 3.92
C VAL A 49 4.77 1.45 3.50
N TRP A 50 4.35 0.55 2.62
CA TRP A 50 2.97 0.49 2.14
C TRP A 50 1.92 0.22 3.23
N GLY A 51 2.31 -0.38 4.36
CA GLY A 51 1.40 -0.64 5.48
C GLY A 51 0.97 0.62 6.21
N LEU A 52 1.81 1.66 6.23
CA LEU A 52 1.55 2.91 6.96
C LEU A 52 0.26 3.62 6.48
N PRO A 53 0.03 3.79 5.17
CA PRO A 53 -1.23 4.33 4.64
C PRO A 53 -2.49 3.52 4.96
N LEU A 54 -2.37 2.22 5.28
CA LEU A 54 -3.54 1.37 5.51
C LEU A 54 -4.11 1.50 6.91
N PHE A 55 -3.31 1.85 7.92
CA PHE A 55 -3.78 2.04 9.29
C PHE A 55 -4.99 2.98 9.44
N PRO A 56 -4.97 4.21 8.88
CA PRO A 56 -6.12 5.11 8.99
C PRO A 56 -7.37 4.54 8.30
N LEU A 57 -7.22 3.93 7.12
CA LEU A 57 -8.33 3.34 6.36
C LEU A 57 -8.97 2.18 7.13
N ILE A 58 -8.16 1.28 7.69
CA ILE A 58 -8.63 0.14 8.49
C ILE A 58 -9.33 0.64 9.77
N SER A 59 -8.78 1.66 10.44
CA SER A 59 -9.41 2.25 11.62
C SER A 59 -10.79 2.83 11.31
N TRP A 60 -10.94 3.50 10.16
CA TRP A 60 -12.22 4.03 9.69
C TRP A 60 -13.22 2.91 9.37
N MET A 61 -12.79 1.82 8.73
CA MET A 61 -13.63 0.66 8.46
C MET A 61 -14.20 0.06 9.75
N ASN A 62 -13.40 0.05 10.82
CA ASN A 62 -13.74 -0.53 12.13
C ASN A 62 -14.49 0.43 13.07
N ARG A 63 -14.54 1.73 12.78
CA ARG A 63 -15.15 2.73 13.66
C ARG A 63 -16.66 2.51 13.81
N GLY A 64 -17.18 2.15 14.98
CA GLY A 64 -18.62 1.85 15.15
C GLY A 64 -19.02 0.43 14.77
N ARG A 65 -18.16 -0.54 15.09
CA ARG A 65 -18.63 -1.85 15.54
C ARG A 65 -19.26 -1.72 16.92
#